data_AF-A0AB35V7E8-F1
#
_entry.id   AF-A0AB35V7E8-F1
#
_cell.length_a   1.000
_cell.length_b   1.000
_cell.length_c   1.000
_cell.angle_alpha   90.00
_cell.angle_beta   90.00
_cell.angle_gamma   90.00
#
_symmetry.space_group_name_H-M   'P 1'
#
loop_
_entity.id
_entity.type
_entity.pdbx_description
1 polymer ?
#
loop_
_entity_poly.entity_id
_entity_poly.type
_entity_poly.pdbx_seq_one_letter_code
_entity_poly.pdbx_strand_id
1 'polypeptide(L)' 'GLGGVSLISQLIGSGLGVVVALLGGFLVYGTLKMIIGLRLTQEQEYYGADLSIHKIGSVSQD' A
#
# COMPACT_ATOMS: atom_id res chain seq x y z
N GLY A 1 27.93 0.84 -17.85
CA GLY A 1 27.10 -0.05 -17.01
C GLY A 1 27.47 -1.50 -17.27
N LEU A 2 27.07 -2.42 -16.39
CA LEU A 2 27.27 -3.88 -16.56
C LEU A 2 26.87 -4.27 -17.99
N GLY A 3 27.86 -4.58 -18.84
CA GLY A 3 27.64 -5.01 -20.24
C GLY A 3 27.64 -3.92 -21.33
N GLY A 4 28.14 -2.71 -21.10
CA GLY A 4 28.30 -1.70 -22.18
C GLY A 4 27.06 -0.85 -22.48
N VAL A 5 26.04 -0.93 -21.63
CA VAL A 5 24.81 -0.13 -21.76
C VAL A 5 25.03 1.32 -21.29
N SER A 6 24.47 2.29 -22.02
CA SER A 6 24.50 3.73 -21.71
C SER A 6 23.82 4.03 -20.36
N LEU A 7 24.37 5.00 -19.62
CA LEU A 7 23.78 5.48 -18.36
C LEU A 7 22.38 6.07 -18.58
N ILE A 8 22.17 6.77 -19.70
CA ILE A 8 20.88 7.37 -20.05
C ILE A 8 19.81 6.29 -20.25
N SER A 9 20.14 5.20 -20.95
CA SER A 9 19.22 4.08 -21.16
C SER A 9 18.80 3.42 -19.84
N GLN A 10 19.72 3.31 -18.88
CA GLN A 10 19.42 2.75 -17.55
C GLN A 10 18.50 3.69 -16.76
N LEU A 11 18.73 4.99 -16.80
CA LEU A 11 17.86 5.97 -16.12
C LEU A 11 16.44 5.96 -16.72
N ILE A 12 16.33 5.90 -18.05
CA ILE A 12 15.03 5.82 -18.73
C ILE A 12 14.32 4.52 -18.36
N GLY A 13 15.02 3.38 -18.43
CA GLY A 13 14.44 2.07 -18.09
C GLY A 13 13.93 2.01 -16.66
N SER A 14 14.75 2.45 -15.69
CA SER A 14 14.34 2.52 -14.28
C SER A 14 13.19 3.49 -14.07
N GLY A 15 13.24 4.67 -14.70
CA GLY A 15 12.17 5.67 -14.62
C GLY A 15 10.83 5.13 -15.14
N LEU A 16 10.84 4.45 -16.29
CA LEU A 16 9.65 3.80 -16.85
C LEU A 16 9.13 2.71 -15.91
N GLY A 17 10.01 1.90 -15.32
CA GLY A 17 9.64 0.90 -14.33
C GLY A 17 8.93 1.51 -13.12
N VAL A 18 9.45 2.62 -12.59
CA VAL A 18 8.82 3.35 -11.47
C VAL A 18 7.45 3.88 -11.86
N VAL A 19 7.31 4.48 -13.04
CA VAL A 19 6.01 4.99 -13.54
C VAL A 19 4.98 3.86 -13.63
N VAL A 20 5.35 2.72 -14.22
CA VAL A 20 4.46 1.56 -14.34
C VAL A 20 4.07 1.04 -12.95
N ALA A 21 5.02 0.93 -12.02
CA ALA A 21 4.75 0.48 -10.66
C ALA A 21 3.77 1.43 -9.92
N LEU A 22 3.95 2.75 -10.07
CA LEU A 22 3.05 3.74 -9.47
C LEU A 22 1.65 3.69 -10.05
N LEU A 23 1.52 3.62 -11.37
CA LEU A 23 0.22 3.53 -12.04
C LEU A 23 -0.50 2.22 -11.70
N GLY A 24 0.21 1.09 -11.77
CA GLY A 24 -0.34 -0.22 -11.42
C GLY A 24 -0.76 -0.29 -9.96
N GLY A 25 0.10 0.17 -9.05
CA GLY A 25 -0.21 0.24 -7.62
C GLY A 25 -1.42 1.12 -7.35
N PHE A 26 -1.46 2.34 -7.92
CA PHE A 26 -2.59 3.25 -7.74
C PHE A 26 -3.90 2.64 -8.27
N LEU A 27 -3.88 2.00 -9.44
CA LEU A 27 -5.06 1.36 -10.02
C LEU A 27 -5.58 0.21 -9.12
N VAL A 28 -4.69 -0.68 -8.68
CA VAL A 28 -5.06 -1.83 -7.83
C VAL A 28 -5.55 -1.37 -6.46
N TYR A 29 -4.75 -0.58 -5.73
CA TYR A 29 -5.11 -0.12 -4.40
C TYR A 29 -6.30 0.86 -4.42
N GLY A 30 -6.42 1.67 -5.47
CA GLY A 30 -7.56 2.56 -5.67
C GLY A 30 -8.86 1.78 -5.86
N THR A 31 -8.84 0.74 -6.71
CA THR A 31 -10.00 -0.13 -6.93
C THR A 31 -10.40 -0.86 -5.65
N LEU A 32 -9.44 -1.45 -4.94
CA LEU A 32 -9.70 -2.11 -3.65
C LEU A 32 -10.29 -1.13 -2.63
N LYS A 33 -9.73 0.08 -2.53
CA LYS A 33 -10.24 1.12 -1.62
C LYS A 33 -11.70 1.47 -1.91
N MET A 34 -12.10 1.52 -3.18
CA MET A 34 -13.49 1.85 -3.55
C MET A 34 -14.48 0.72 -3.26
N ILE A 35 -14.08 -0.54 -3.45
CA ILE A 35 -15.01 -1.68 -3.34
C ILE A 35 -15.12 -2.18 -1.89
N ILE A 36 -13.98 -2.36 -1.22
CA ILE A 36 -13.92 -3.00 0.11
C ILE A 36 -13.44 -2.08 1.23
N GLY A 37 -12.75 -0.99 0.88
CA GLY A 37 -12.02 -0.18 1.87
C GLY A 37 -10.72 -0.86 2.33
N LEU A 38 -9.68 -0.06 2.60
CA LEU A 38 -8.35 -0.55 2.98
C LEU A 38 -7.87 -0.06 4.35
N ARG A 39 -8.60 0.86 4.98
CA ARG A 39 -8.25 1.44 6.27
C ARG A 39 -9.48 1.44 7.17
N LEU A 40 -9.21 1.30 8.46
CA LEU A 40 -10.19 1.54 9.51
C LEU A 40 -10.64 3.00 9.49
N THR A 41 -11.88 3.24 9.89
CA THR A 41 -12.34 4.60 10.17
C THR A 41 -11.63 5.16 11.41
N GLN A 42 -11.63 6.49 11.58
CA GLN A 42 -10.97 7.15 12.72
C GLN A 42 -11.44 6.59 14.08
N GLU A 43 -12.76 6.36 14.21
CA GLU A 43 -13.37 5.76 15.40
C GLU A 43 -12.89 4.31 15.60
N GLN A 44 -12.84 3.52 14.53
CA GLN A 44 -12.35 2.14 14.61
C GLN A 44 -10.85 2.06 14.92
N GLU A 45 -10.04 2.98 14.40
CA GLU A 45 -8.64 3.11 14.78
C GLU A 45 -8.51 3.49 16.27
N TYR A 46 -9.38 4.37 16.78
CA TYR A 46 -9.42 4.76 18.20
C TYR A 46 -9.79 3.59 19.14
N TYR A 47 -10.81 2.80 18.78
CA TYR A 47 -11.22 1.62 19.55
C TYR A 47 -10.23 0.44 19.42
N GLY A 48 -9.28 0.50 18.48
CA GLY A 48 -8.32 -0.56 18.20
C GLY A 48 -8.86 -1.61 17.22
N ALA A 49 -7.96 -2.22 16.45
CA ALA A 49 -8.31 -3.19 15.41
C ALA A 49 -8.91 -4.49 15.98
N ASP A 50 -8.47 -4.91 17.17
CA ASP A 50 -8.98 -6.14 17.80
C ASP A 50 -10.45 -6.01 18.19
N LEU A 51 -10.86 -4.86 18.71
CA LEU A 51 -12.26 -4.59 19.01
C LEU A 51 -13.06 -4.29 17.73
N SER A 52 -12.49 -3.51 16.81
CA SER A 52 -13.19 -3.02 15.61
C SER A 52 -13.37 -4.06 14.50
N ILE A 53 -12.46 -5.03 14.37
CA ILE A 53 -12.52 -6.11 13.37
C ILE A 53 -12.84 -7.44 14.02
N HIS A 54 -12.11 -7.81 15.08
CA HIS A 54 -12.18 -9.15 15.68
C HIS A 54 -13.19 -9.23 16.86
N LYS A 55 -13.73 -8.10 17.34
CA LYS A 55 -14.67 -8.00 18.48
C LYS A 55 -14.16 -8.67 19.77
N ILE A 56 -12.83 -8.75 19.91
CA ILE A 56 -12.19 -9.23 21.13
C ILE A 56 -12.01 -8.00 22.02
N GLY A 57 -12.53 -8.06 23.25
CA GLY A 57 -12.30 -7.00 24.23
C GLY A 57 -10.81 -6.91 24.53
N SER A 58 -10.19 -5.77 24.23
CA SER A 58 -8.83 -5.45 24.67
C SER A 58 -8.86 -5.07 26.15
N VAL A 59 -9.26 -6.01 27.01
CA VAL A 59 -8.94 -5.93 28.43
C VAL A 59 -7.55 -6.53 28.57
N SER A 60 -6.57 -5.69 28.86
CA SER A 60 -5.40 -6.17 29.59
C SER A 60 -5.95 -6.72 30.89
N GLN A 61 -5.98 -8.04 31.05
CA GLN A 61 -6.09 -8.60 32.39
C GLN A 61 -4.77 -8.22 33.07
N ASP A 62 -4.84 -7.22 33.96
CA ASP A 62 -3.77 -6.58 34.75
C ASP A 62 -2.33 -7.12 34.58
#